data_AF-A0A534JY85-F1
#
_entry.id   AF-A0A534JY85-F1
#
_cell.length_a   1.000
_cell.length_b   1.000
_cell.length_c   1.000
_cell.angle_alpha   90.00
_cell.angle_beta   90.00
_cell.angle_gamma   90.00
#
_symmetry.space_group_name_H-M   'P 1'
#
loop_
_entity.id
_entity.type
_entity.pdbx_description
1 polymer ?
#
loop_
_entity_poly.entity_id
_entity_poly.type
_entity_poly.pdbx_seq_one_letter_code
_entity_poly.pdbx_strand_id
1 'polypeptide(L)'
;MDRWQRIADCVQETEDQRNLALLARVIEVDFLGRVERERDLTAFMAARYRWGNKTTRRRAMRLARIGVVRWVRSERDHWTKVYELVPEADLDAAVAGDAAVAAP
;
A
#
# COMPACT_ATOMS: atom_id res chain seq x y z
N MET A 1 15.13 2.52 -7.07
CA MET A 1 14.38 3.64 -6.46
C MET A 1 13.97 3.23 -5.05
N ASP A 2 13.97 4.13 -4.05
CA ASP A 2 13.39 3.80 -2.73
C ASP A 2 11.87 4.12 -2.68
N ARG A 3 11.16 3.57 -1.69
CA ARG A 3 9.69 3.76 -1.59
C ARG A 3 9.30 5.20 -1.33
N TRP A 4 10.14 5.97 -0.63
CA TRP A 4 9.87 7.37 -0.35
C TRP A 4 9.89 8.19 -1.63
N GLN A 5 10.92 8.00 -2.46
CA GLN A 5 11.05 8.62 -3.76
C GLN A 5 9.86 8.28 -4.65
N ARG A 6 9.41 7.02 -4.66
CA ARG A 6 8.23 6.61 -5.43
C ARG A 6 6.97 7.36 -5.01
N ILE A 7 6.77 7.56 -3.72
CA ILE A 7 5.63 8.31 -3.17
C ILE A 7 5.76 9.79 -3.54
N ALA A 8 6.94 10.38 -3.37
CA ALA A 8 7.20 11.78 -3.69
C ALA A 8 6.93 12.10 -5.17
N ASP A 9 7.32 11.21 -6.07
CA ASP A 9 7.13 11.38 -7.52
C ASP A 9 5.66 11.25 -7.94
N CYS A 10 4.85 10.43 -7.25
CA CYS A 10 3.46 10.15 -7.62
C CYS A 10 2.43 11.01 -6.87
N VAL A 11 2.83 11.74 -5.82
CA VAL A 11 1.92 12.42 -4.90
C VAL A 11 2.43 13.83 -4.65
N GLN A 12 1.67 14.84 -5.07
CA GLN A 12 2.10 16.24 -4.98
C GLN A 12 1.98 16.81 -3.56
N GLU A 13 0.90 16.48 -2.86
CA GLU A 13 0.62 17.01 -1.53
C GLU A 13 1.56 16.42 -0.48
N THR A 14 2.36 17.25 0.18
CA THR A 14 3.34 16.80 1.19
C THR A 14 2.68 16.07 2.36
N GLU A 15 1.48 16.47 2.77
CA GLU A 15 0.74 15.77 3.82
C GLU A 15 0.36 14.35 3.39
N ASP A 16 -0.09 14.18 2.14
CA ASP A 16 -0.41 12.87 1.60
C ASP A 16 0.84 11.99 1.43
N GLN A 17 1.97 12.57 1.00
CA GLN A 17 3.25 11.85 0.95
C GLN A 17 3.61 11.26 2.32
N ARG A 18 3.57 12.09 3.37
CA ARG A 18 3.87 11.67 4.76
C ARG A 18 2.90 10.59 5.25
N ASN A 19 1.61 10.77 4.98
CA ASN A 19 0.59 9.80 5.35
C ASN A 19 0.80 8.45 4.64
N LEU A 20 1.10 8.45 3.34
CA LEU A 20 1.33 7.22 2.59
C LEU A 20 2.64 6.54 3.00
N ALA A 21 3.69 7.32 3.25
CA ALA A 21 4.97 6.80 3.74
C ALA A 21 4.81 6.17 5.13
N LEU A 22 4.04 6.79 6.03
CA LEU A 22 3.71 6.22 7.33
C LEU A 22 3.00 4.87 7.17
N LEU A 23 2.00 4.80 6.29
CA LEU A 23 1.25 3.55 6.07
C LEU A 23 2.15 2.45 5.49
N ALA A 24 3.01 2.78 4.52
CA ALA A 24 3.97 1.84 3.96
C ALA A 24 4.96 1.34 5.02
N ARG A 25 5.43 2.24 5.90
CA ARG A 25 6.34 1.90 7.00
C ARG A 25 5.70 0.99 8.04
N VAL A 26 4.43 1.23 8.38
CA VAL A 26 3.67 0.35 9.29
C VAL A 26 3.55 -1.05 8.68
N ILE A 27 3.23 -1.14 7.38
CA ILE A 27 3.16 -2.44 6.70
C ILE A 27 4.52 -3.15 6.74
N GLU A 28 5.62 -2.42 6.49
CA GLU A 28 6.97 -2.96 6.53
C GLU A 28 7.38 -3.47 7.92
N VAL A 29 7.19 -2.66 8.96
CA VAL A 29 7.72 -2.93 10.31
C VAL A 29 6.75 -3.74 11.16
N ASP A 30 5.49 -3.33 11.25
CA ASP A 30 4.51 -3.93 12.16
C ASP A 30 3.84 -5.17 11.54
N PHE A 31 3.78 -5.24 10.21
CA PHE A 31 3.19 -6.37 9.48
C PHE A 31 4.23 -7.16 8.67
N LEU A 32 5.53 -6.92 8.89
CA LEU A 32 6.63 -7.66 8.23
C LEU A 32 6.51 -7.67 6.69
N GLY A 33 6.00 -6.59 6.11
CA GLY A 33 5.78 -6.44 4.68
C GLY A 33 4.49 -7.07 4.15
N ARG A 34 3.68 -7.75 4.96
CA ARG A 34 2.46 -8.43 4.51
C ARG A 34 1.31 -8.33 5.52
N VAL A 35 0.20 -7.76 5.06
CA VAL A 35 -1.06 -7.68 5.79
C VAL A 35 -2.01 -8.78 5.29
N GLU A 36 -2.22 -9.83 6.08
CA GLU A 36 -3.16 -10.91 5.71
C GLU A 36 -4.63 -10.47 5.72
N ARG A 37 -4.99 -9.52 6.59
CA ARG A 37 -6.37 -9.07 6.76
C ARG A 37 -6.42 -7.56 6.78
N GLU A 38 -7.13 -6.96 5.83
CA GLU A 38 -7.39 -5.51 5.81
C GLU A 38 -7.94 -5.00 7.15
N ARG A 39 -8.79 -5.80 7.82
CA ARG A 39 -9.34 -5.46 9.14
C ARG A 39 -8.25 -5.18 10.17
N ASP A 40 -7.18 -5.98 10.17
CA ASP A 40 -6.11 -5.87 11.17
C ASP A 40 -5.31 -4.59 10.94
N LEU A 41 -5.02 -4.25 9.67
CA LEU A 41 -4.43 -2.96 9.31
C LEU A 41 -5.31 -1.78 9.71
N THR A 42 -6.61 -1.85 9.43
CA THR A 42 -7.53 -0.77 9.82
C THR A 42 -7.65 -0.62 11.34
N ALA A 43 -7.70 -1.72 12.08
CA ALA A 43 -7.76 -1.71 13.54
C ALA A 43 -6.47 -1.15 14.15
N PHE A 44 -5.32 -1.55 13.63
CA PHE A 44 -4.02 -1.03 14.07
C PHE A 44 -3.91 0.48 13.84
N MET A 45 -4.25 0.95 12.63
CA MET A 45 -4.20 2.37 12.30
C MET A 45 -5.22 3.20 13.09
N ALA A 46 -6.39 2.64 13.39
CA ALA A 46 -7.38 3.28 14.25
C ALA A 46 -6.87 3.42 15.69
N ALA A 47 -6.27 2.36 16.25
CA ALA A 47 -5.77 2.35 17.63
C ALA A 47 -4.54 3.27 17.80
N ARG A 48 -3.59 3.23 16.86
CA ARG A 48 -2.28 3.89 17.00
C ARG A 48 -2.26 5.32 16.45
N TYR A 49 -2.97 5.56 15.35
CA TYR A 49 -2.90 6.82 14.58
C TYR A 49 -4.27 7.49 14.42
N ARG A 50 -5.33 6.95 15.02
CA ARG A 50 -6.71 7.48 14.98
C ARG A 50 -7.29 7.59 13.56
N TRP A 51 -6.81 6.76 12.62
CA TRP A 51 -7.37 6.72 11.27
C TRP A 51 -8.59 5.81 11.21
N GLY A 52 -9.71 6.34 10.71
CA GLY A 52 -10.89 5.53 10.46
C GLY A 52 -10.70 4.53 9.32
N ASN A 53 -11.49 3.46 9.32
CA ASN A 53 -11.41 2.37 8.34
C ASN A 53 -11.43 2.86 6.88
N LYS A 54 -12.32 3.80 6.57
CA LYS A 54 -12.44 4.39 5.22
C LYS A 54 -11.17 5.13 4.80
N THR A 55 -10.53 5.85 5.72
CA THR A 55 -9.31 6.62 5.48
C THR A 55 -8.12 5.68 5.22
N THR A 56 -7.93 4.70 6.09
CA THR A 56 -6.86 3.70 5.95
C THR A 56 -7.00 2.93 4.64
N ARG A 57 -8.22 2.46 4.31
CA ARG A 57 -8.48 1.75 3.06
C ARG A 57 -8.23 2.62 1.83
N ARG A 58 -8.67 3.89 1.84
CA ARG A 58 -8.41 4.83 0.73
C ARG A 58 -6.91 5.02 0.52
N ARG A 59 -6.14 5.17 1.61
CA ARG A 59 -4.68 5.34 1.56
C ARG A 59 -3.96 4.07 1.11
N ALA A 60 -4.39 2.89 1.56
CA ALA A 60 -3.86 1.61 1.11
C ALA A 60 -4.10 1.38 -0.40
N MET A 61 -5.31 1.70 -0.90
CA MET A 61 -5.59 1.64 -2.34
C MET A 61 -4.76 2.66 -3.13
N ARG A 62 -4.47 3.83 -2.56
CA ARG A 62 -3.59 4.82 -3.20
C ARG A 62 -2.14 4.32 -3.27
N LEU A 63 -1.61 3.71 -2.20
CA LEU A 63 -0.31 3.03 -2.23
C LEU A 63 -0.27 1.94 -3.31
N ALA A 64 -1.38 1.20 -3.47
CA ALA A 64 -1.45 0.16 -4.48
C ALA A 64 -1.39 0.73 -5.91
N ARG A 65 -2.14 1.82 -6.14
CA ARG A 65 -2.17 2.51 -7.43
C ARG A 65 -0.82 3.07 -7.86
N ILE A 66 0.02 3.49 -6.91
CA ILE A 66 1.38 3.99 -7.20
C ILE A 66 2.43 2.88 -7.23
N GLY A 67 2.04 1.62 -7.01
CA GLY A 67 2.92 0.45 -7.09
C GLY A 67 3.78 0.20 -5.86
N VAL A 68 3.50 0.84 -4.71
CA VAL A 68 4.26 0.63 -3.46
C VAL A 68 3.77 -0.62 -2.72
N VAL A 69 2.48 -0.97 -2.86
CA VAL A 69 1.92 -2.22 -2.36
C VAL A 69 1.20 -2.96 -3.48
N ARG A 70 1.22 -4.28 -3.44
CA ARG A 70 0.32 -5.13 -4.22
C ARG A 70 -0.84 -5.53 -3.31
N TRP A 71 -1.99 -5.80 -3.91
CA TRP A 71 -3.09 -6.40 -3.17
C TRP A 71 -3.60 -7.62 -3.93
N VAL A 72 -3.88 -8.67 -3.18
CA VAL A 72 -4.46 -9.92 -3.69
C VAL A 72 -5.68 -10.29 -2.85
N ARG A 73 -6.53 -11.16 -3.38
CA ARG A 73 -7.60 -11.78 -2.59
C ARG A 73 -7.00 -12.97 -1.85
N SER A 74 -7.31 -13.09 -0.56
CA SER A 74 -6.93 -14.24 0.25
C SER A 74 -7.48 -15.53 -0.36
N GLU A 75 -6.67 -16.57 -0.46
CA GLU A 75 -7.11 -17.89 -0.96
C GLU A 75 -8.00 -18.63 0.03
N ARG A 76 -7.95 -18.29 1.34
CA ARG A 76 -8.75 -18.96 2.36
C ARG A 76 -10.22 -18.61 2.28
N ASP A 77 -10.48 -17.32 2.08
CA ASP A 77 -11.84 -16.78 2.16
C ASP A 77 -12.26 -16.13 0.85
N HIS A 78 -11.40 -15.96 -0.15
CA HIS A 78 -11.65 -15.28 -1.44
C HIS A 78 -12.22 -13.84 -1.39
N TRP A 79 -12.58 -13.32 -0.21
CA TRP A 79 -13.19 -12.00 -0.02
C TRP A 79 -12.24 -11.02 0.69
N THR A 80 -11.32 -11.55 1.49
CA THR A 80 -10.37 -10.74 2.27
C THR A 80 -9.27 -10.19 1.36
N LYS A 81 -9.01 -8.88 1.44
CA LYS A 81 -7.88 -8.24 0.77
C LYS A 81 -6.62 -8.40 1.61
N VAL A 82 -5.61 -9.00 1.00
CA VAL A 82 -4.24 -9.10 1.49
C VAL A 82 -3.45 -7.98 0.82
N TYR A 83 -2.64 -7.25 1.59
CA TYR A 83 -1.73 -6.25 1.06
C TYR A 83 -0.29 -6.68 1.28
N GLU A 84 0.54 -6.57 0.26
CA GLU A 84 1.95 -6.94 0.29
C GLU A 84 2.79 -5.77 -0.16
N LEU A 85 3.86 -5.47 0.56
CA LEU A 85 4.80 -4.41 0.20
C LEU A 85 5.61 -4.85 -1.02
N VAL A 86 5.74 -3.97 -2.01
CA VAL A 86 6.60 -4.24 -3.17
C VAL A 86 8.07 -4.09 -2.73
N PRO A 87 8.95 -5.07 -3.02
CA PRO A 87 10.38 -4.94 -2.79
C PRO A 87 10.94 -3.73 -3.53
N GLU A 88 11.93 -3.05 -2.96
CA GLU A 88 12.48 -1.82 -3.58
C GLU A 88 13.09 -2.07 -4.97
N ALA A 89 13.65 -3.27 -5.17
CA ALA A 89 14.15 -3.72 -6.47
C ALA A 89 13.05 -3.81 -7.55
N ASP A 90 11.79 -4.00 -7.15
CA ASP A 90 10.65 -4.21 -8.05
C ASP A 90 9.80 -2.94 -8.25
N LEU A 91 10.12 -1.83 -7.57
CA LEU A 91 9.36 -0.58 -7.68
C LEU A 91 9.44 0.01 -9.09
N ASP A 92 10.56 -0.18 -9.78
CA ASP A 92 10.75 0.25 -11.16
C ASP A 92 9.95 -0.64 -12.14
N ALA A 93 9.82 -1.94 -11.84
CA ALA A 93 9.05 -2.90 -12.63
C ALA A 93 7.53 -2.74 -12.47
N ALA A 94 7.05 -2.29 -11.30
CA ALA A 94 5.64 -2.00 -11.06
C ALA A 94 5.10 -0.88 -11.97
N VAL A 95 5.96 0.05 -12.41
CA VAL A 95 5.63 1.10 -13.39
C VAL A 95 5.36 0.50 -14.77
N ALA A 96 6.14 -0.51 -15.16
CA ALA A 96 6.00 -1.18 -16.46
C ALA A 96 4.79 -2.13 -16.49
N GLY A 97 4.43 -2.74 -15.35
CA GLY A 97 3.33 -3.70 -15.24
C GLY A 97 1.94 -3.10 -15.49
N ASP A 98 1.66 -1.89 -14.99
CA ASP A 98 0.36 -1.22 -15.21
C ASP A 98 0.22 -0.66 -16.63
N ALA A 99 1.35 -0.39 -17.31
CA ALA A 99 1.36 -0.07 -18.74
C ALA A 99 1.09 -1.30 -19.64
N ALA A 100 1.44 -2.51 -19.17
CA ALA A 100 1.29 -3.74 -19.95
C ALA A 100 -0.11 -4.37 -19.90
N VAL A 101 -0.97 -3.99 -18.95
CA VAL A 101 -2.39 -4.45 -18.91
C VAL A 101 -3.35 -3.49 -19.62
N ALA A 102 -2.81 -2.44 -20.25
CA ALA A 102 -3.54 -1.46 -21.06
C ALA A 102 -3.08 -1.45 -22.54
N ALA A 103 -2.69 -2.61 -23.07
CA ALA A 103 -2.58 -2.83 -24.51
C ALA A 103 -3.71 -3.79 -24.96
N PRO A 104 -4.36 -3.50 -26.11
CA PRO A 104 -5.74 -3.87 -26.44
C PRO A 104 -6.03 -5.37 -26.62
#